data_AF-A0A7C3JS10-F1
#
_entry.id   AF-A0A7C3JS10-F1
#
_cell.length_a   1.000
_cell.length_b   1.000
_cell.length_c   1.000
_cell.angle_alpha   90.00
_cell.angle_beta   90.00
_cell.angle_gamma   90.00
#
_symmetry.space_group_name_H-M   'P 1'
#
loop_
_entity.id
_entity.type
_entity.pdbx_description
1 polymer ?
#
loop_
_entity_poly.entity_id
_entity_poly.type
_entity_poly.pdbx_seq_one_letter_code
_entity_poly.pdbx_strand_id
1 'polypeptide(L)'
;MRSKPSCGAMCCFRSKSLPCYSGSERTDDRRTSMGIEVIDLVNMGHQEKRRKNVFNTPRFHAWMHYYKPGQKDDMHCHNADQTFVVLEGECTMSFPDGGMVTLKPGQAALITGGSFYQLENTGDGPMIMMGNRSGPAEKIQIIDYVTRKDIRQRVQSEASNP
;
A
#
# COMPACT_ATOMS: atom_id res chain seq x y z
N MET A 1 6.85 24.06 58.94
CA MET A 1 5.61 24.01 58.15
C MET A 1 5.80 23.03 56.99
N ARG A 2 4.92 22.04 56.87
CA ARG A 2 4.95 20.99 55.84
C ARG A 2 4.16 21.45 54.61
N SER A 3 4.65 21.16 53.40
CA SER A 3 3.77 20.96 52.24
C SER A 3 4.45 20.07 51.18
N LYS A 4 3.89 18.87 50.99
CA LYS A 4 4.12 17.98 49.84
C LYS A 4 3.42 18.57 48.60
N PRO A 5 3.89 18.31 47.37
CA PRO A 5 3.01 18.33 46.21
C PRO A 5 2.38 16.94 45.99
N SER A 6 1.08 16.95 45.72
CA SER A 6 0.22 15.81 45.46
C SER A 6 0.32 15.33 44.01
N CYS A 7 0.25 14.01 43.86
CA CYS A 7 0.03 13.27 42.62
C CYS A 7 -1.40 13.52 42.07
N GLY A 8 -1.55 13.54 40.75
CA GLY A 8 -2.76 13.09 40.05
C GLY A 8 -3.52 14.13 39.23
N ALA A 9 -3.46 13.98 37.90
CA ALA A 9 -4.65 13.93 37.03
C ALA A 9 -4.23 13.54 35.61
N MET A 10 -4.37 12.25 35.30
CA MET A 10 -4.28 11.69 33.96
C MET A 10 -5.56 12.08 33.20
N CYS A 11 -5.43 12.92 32.17
CA CYS A 11 -6.57 13.35 31.36
C CYS A 11 -6.96 12.25 30.36
N CYS A 12 -7.90 11.38 30.75
CA CYS A 12 -8.56 10.46 29.83
C CYS A 12 -9.44 11.24 28.84
N PHE A 13 -8.98 11.38 27.59
CA PHE A 13 -9.86 11.79 26.49
C PHE A 13 -10.79 10.63 26.12
N ARG A 14 -12.04 10.67 26.60
CA ARG A 14 -13.15 9.89 26.04
C ARG A 14 -13.53 10.49 24.69
N SER A 15 -13.09 9.88 23.58
CA SER A 15 -13.66 10.20 22.27
C SER A 15 -15.07 9.61 22.19
N LYS A 16 -16.06 10.49 21.97
CA LYS A 16 -17.43 10.08 21.66
C LYS A 16 -17.42 9.48 20.25
N SER A 17 -17.62 8.16 20.15
CA SER A 17 -17.84 7.46 18.90
C SER A 17 -19.09 8.02 18.20
N LEU A 18 -18.93 8.48 16.96
CA LEU A 18 -20.04 8.86 16.09
C LEU A 18 -20.82 7.60 15.65
N PRO A 19 -22.16 7.67 15.51
CA PRO A 19 -22.96 6.52 15.12
C PRO A 19 -22.71 6.14 13.65
N CYS A 20 -22.32 4.89 13.42
CA CYS A 20 -22.20 4.31 12.09
C CYS A 20 -23.58 4.19 11.42
N TYR A 21 -23.65 4.66 10.17
CA TYR A 21 -24.81 4.64 9.29
C TYR A 21 -25.33 3.21 9.08
N SER A 22 -26.58 2.95 9.46
CA SER A 22 -27.27 1.67 9.25
C SER A 22 -27.80 1.55 7.82
N GLY A 23 -27.09 0.81 6.97
CA GLY A 23 -27.54 0.44 5.63
C GLY A 23 -27.94 -1.04 5.56
N SER A 24 -29.21 -1.26 5.22
CA SER A 24 -29.93 -2.47 4.78
C SER A 24 -29.18 -3.81 4.69
N GLU A 25 -29.79 -4.82 5.32
CA GLU A 25 -29.44 -6.24 5.31
C GLU A 25 -29.28 -6.80 3.88
N ARG A 26 -28.09 -7.35 3.60
CA ARG A 26 -27.89 -8.37 2.58
C ARG A 26 -27.05 -9.48 3.21
N THR A 27 -27.60 -10.68 3.21
CA THR A 27 -26.95 -11.90 3.68
C THR A 27 -25.90 -12.35 2.68
N ASP A 28 -24.62 -12.16 3.01
CA ASP A 28 -23.54 -12.94 2.43
C ASP A 28 -22.41 -13.08 3.47
N ASP A 29 -21.77 -14.23 3.44
CA ASP A 29 -20.98 -14.88 4.49
C ASP A 29 -20.01 -13.95 5.26
N ARG A 30 -20.45 -13.52 6.45
CA ARG A 30 -19.69 -12.63 7.34
C ARG A 30 -18.67 -13.44 8.15
N ARG A 31 -17.46 -13.60 7.60
CA ARG A 31 -16.28 -13.48 8.49
C ARG A 31 -16.40 -12.08 9.07
N THR A 32 -16.83 -11.97 10.32
CA THR A 32 -16.88 -10.71 11.07
C THR A 32 -15.49 -10.11 11.04
N SER A 33 -15.24 -9.22 10.07
CA SER A 33 -13.96 -8.52 10.00
C SER A 33 -13.90 -7.67 11.25
N MET A 34 -13.01 -8.01 12.17
CA MET A 34 -12.57 -7.08 13.19
C MET A 34 -12.29 -5.76 12.47
N GLY A 35 -12.95 -4.67 12.85
CA GLY A 35 -12.79 -3.38 12.18
C GLY A 35 -11.35 -2.84 12.27
N ILE A 36 -10.51 -3.50 13.09
CA ILE A 36 -9.10 -3.23 13.30
C ILE A 36 -8.37 -4.57 13.26
N GLU A 37 -7.37 -4.68 12.39
CA GLU A 37 -6.43 -5.79 12.31
C GLU A 37 -5.01 -5.23 12.41
N VAL A 38 -4.15 -5.90 13.19
CA VAL A 38 -2.74 -5.54 13.33
C VAL A 38 -1.92 -6.62 12.65
N ILE A 39 -1.04 -6.22 11.73
CA ILE A 39 -0.19 -7.12 10.96
C ILE A 39 1.27 -6.67 11.04
N ASP A 40 2.18 -7.63 11.08
CA ASP A 40 3.62 -7.41 10.94
C ASP A 40 4.00 -7.62 9.47
N LEU A 41 4.18 -6.52 8.74
CA LEU A 41 4.44 -6.56 7.31
C LEU A 41 5.85 -7.01 6.97
N VAL A 42 6.83 -6.78 7.85
CA VAL A 42 8.22 -7.20 7.62
C VAL A 42 8.31 -8.70 7.75
N ASN A 43 7.81 -9.27 8.86
CA ASN A 43 7.75 -10.71 9.03
C ASN A 43 6.91 -11.38 7.93
N MET A 44 5.75 -10.81 7.57
CA MET A 44 4.94 -11.31 6.45
C MET A 44 5.72 -11.30 5.13
N GLY A 45 6.51 -10.27 4.85
CA GLY A 45 7.37 -10.19 3.67
C GLY A 45 8.38 -11.34 3.62
N HIS A 46 9.06 -11.63 4.73
CA HIS A 46 10.01 -12.74 4.83
C HIS A 46 9.36 -14.12 4.68
N GLN A 47 8.10 -14.27 5.11
CA GLN A 47 7.34 -15.52 4.98
C GLN A 47 6.80 -15.74 3.56
N GLU A 48 6.15 -14.72 2.99
CA GLU A 48 5.43 -14.84 1.71
C GLU A 48 6.33 -14.64 0.50
N LYS A 49 7.38 -13.81 0.62
CA LYS A 49 8.37 -13.50 -0.43
C LYS A 49 7.74 -13.09 -1.77
N ARG A 50 6.55 -12.49 -1.72
CA ARG A 50 5.77 -12.01 -2.86
C ARG A 50 4.78 -10.93 -2.43
N ARG A 51 4.21 -10.23 -3.40
CA ARG A 51 3.14 -9.24 -3.18
C ARG A 51 1.90 -9.88 -2.52
N LYS A 52 1.34 -9.18 -1.54
CA LYS A 52 0.08 -9.54 -0.88
C LYS A 52 -0.83 -8.32 -0.78
N ASN A 53 -2.10 -8.46 -1.15
CA ASN A 53 -3.13 -7.52 -0.73
C ASN A 53 -3.40 -7.78 0.76
N VAL A 54 -3.34 -6.75 1.59
CA VAL A 54 -3.53 -6.87 3.04
C VAL A 54 -4.79 -6.17 3.52
N PHE A 55 -5.36 -5.27 2.71
CA PHE A 55 -6.61 -4.58 3.00
C PHE A 55 -7.26 -4.14 1.69
N ASN A 56 -8.57 -4.35 1.53
CA ASN A 56 -9.31 -3.88 0.35
C ASN A 56 -10.74 -3.52 0.72
N THR A 57 -11.18 -2.33 0.33
CA THR A 57 -12.52 -1.80 0.58
C THR A 57 -12.94 -0.95 -0.61
N PRO A 58 -14.23 -0.55 -0.72
CA PRO A 58 -14.69 0.35 -1.78
C PRO A 58 -13.98 1.70 -1.84
N ARG A 59 -13.27 2.12 -0.78
CA ARG A 59 -12.65 3.45 -0.67
C ARG A 59 -11.12 3.42 -0.63
N PHE A 60 -10.53 2.26 -0.37
CA PHE A 60 -9.11 2.17 -0.05
C PHE A 60 -8.64 0.73 -0.16
N HIS A 61 -7.41 0.53 -0.64
CA HIS A 61 -6.73 -0.74 -0.57
C HIS A 61 -5.26 -0.55 -0.23
N ALA A 62 -4.69 -1.56 0.41
CA ALA A 62 -3.29 -1.61 0.82
C ALA A 62 -2.69 -2.98 0.54
N TRP A 63 -1.37 -2.99 0.37
CA TRP A 63 -0.60 -4.17 0.03
C TRP A 63 0.78 -4.12 0.69
N MET A 64 1.37 -5.30 0.80
CA MET A 64 2.78 -5.49 1.05
C MET A 64 3.44 -5.95 -0.25
N HIS A 65 4.56 -5.34 -0.60
CA HIS A 65 5.44 -5.79 -1.69
C HIS A 65 6.73 -6.38 -1.10
N TYR A 66 7.20 -7.44 -1.74
CA TYR A 66 8.50 -8.05 -1.49
C TYR A 66 9.23 -8.16 -2.83
N TYR A 67 10.43 -7.59 -2.91
CA TYR A 67 11.29 -7.65 -4.10
C TYR A 67 12.61 -8.31 -3.72
N LYS A 68 13.04 -9.27 -4.53
CA LYS A 68 14.39 -9.84 -4.44
C LYS A 68 15.44 -8.82 -4.94
N PRO A 69 16.72 -8.94 -4.55
CA PRO A 69 17.80 -8.18 -5.16
C PRO A 69 17.75 -8.24 -6.69
N GLY A 70 17.87 -7.07 -7.34
CA GLY A 70 17.81 -6.91 -8.79
C GLY A 70 16.41 -7.05 -9.42
N GLN A 71 15.36 -7.32 -8.61
CA GLN A 71 14.00 -7.33 -9.12
C GLN A 71 13.52 -5.91 -9.40
N LYS A 72 12.85 -5.73 -10.54
CA LYS A 72 12.18 -4.49 -10.92
C LYS A 72 10.82 -4.76 -11.53
N ASP A 73 9.95 -3.76 -11.51
CA ASP A 73 8.74 -3.73 -12.33
C ASP A 73 8.97 -2.99 -13.67
N ASP A 74 7.94 -2.92 -14.50
CA ASP A 74 7.96 -2.11 -15.71
C ASP A 74 7.60 -0.65 -15.39
N MET A 75 8.06 0.30 -16.20
CA MET A 75 7.65 1.71 -16.06
C MET A 75 6.14 1.84 -16.30
N HIS A 76 5.41 2.29 -15.27
CA HIS A 76 3.96 2.38 -15.32
C HIS A 76 3.43 3.55 -14.47
N CYS A 77 2.14 3.84 -14.63
CA CYS A 77 1.41 4.68 -13.69
C CYS A 77 0.07 4.05 -13.28
N HIS A 78 -0.56 4.64 -12.28
CA HIS A 78 -1.89 4.27 -11.82
C HIS A 78 -2.85 5.44 -12.00
N ASN A 79 -4.13 5.13 -12.22
CA ASN A 79 -5.20 6.13 -12.29
C ASN A 79 -5.55 6.78 -10.93
N ALA A 80 -5.08 6.19 -9.82
CA ALA A 80 -5.39 6.64 -8.46
C ALA A 80 -4.12 7.08 -7.72
N ASP A 81 -4.27 8.03 -6.82
CA ASP A 81 -3.18 8.47 -5.93
C ASP A 81 -2.70 7.31 -5.06
N GLN A 82 -1.38 7.23 -4.89
CA GLN A 82 -0.67 6.19 -4.17
C GLN A 82 0.30 6.78 -3.16
N THR A 83 0.43 6.10 -2.04
CA THR A 83 1.60 6.24 -1.16
C THR A 83 2.22 4.88 -0.92
N PHE A 84 3.54 4.83 -0.78
CA PHE A 84 4.19 3.66 -0.18
C PHE A 84 5.33 4.10 0.73
N VAL A 85 5.60 3.29 1.75
CA VAL A 85 6.71 3.45 2.69
C VAL A 85 7.61 2.22 2.63
N VAL A 86 8.93 2.44 2.53
CA VAL A 86 9.91 1.36 2.62
C VAL A 86 10.04 0.96 4.10
N LEU A 87 9.95 -0.34 4.37
CA LEU A 87 10.01 -0.91 5.71
C LEU A 87 11.34 -1.66 5.95
N GLU A 88 11.88 -2.32 4.91
CA GLU A 88 13.17 -3.01 4.93
C GLU A 88 13.85 -2.88 3.57
N GLY A 89 15.18 -2.88 3.56
CA GLY A 89 15.99 -2.77 2.34
C GLY A 89 15.97 -1.35 1.76
N GLU A 90 16.02 -1.26 0.44
CA GLU A 90 15.97 0.01 -0.28
C GLU A 90 15.15 -0.11 -1.56
N CYS A 91 14.52 0.99 -1.96
CA CYS A 91 13.76 1.09 -3.20
C CYS A 91 14.34 2.18 -4.08
N THR A 92 14.89 1.80 -5.23
CA THR A 92 15.33 2.75 -6.24
C THR A 92 14.18 3.00 -7.20
N MET A 93 13.72 4.26 -7.24
CA MET A 93 12.63 4.73 -8.06
C MET A 93 13.18 5.57 -9.21
N SER A 94 12.86 5.19 -10.45
CA SER A 94 13.31 5.87 -11.67
C SER A 94 12.14 6.57 -12.37
N PHE A 95 12.42 7.69 -13.04
CA PHE A 95 11.42 8.53 -13.69
C PHE A 95 11.67 8.65 -15.22
N PRO A 96 10.65 9.02 -16.02
CA PRO A 96 10.80 9.12 -17.48
C PRO A 96 11.84 10.12 -17.98
N ASP A 97 12.18 11.12 -17.18
CA ASP A 97 13.19 12.15 -17.50
C ASP A 97 14.64 11.69 -17.20
N GLY A 98 14.81 10.44 -16.73
CA GLY A 98 16.09 9.87 -16.34
C GLY A 98 16.48 10.16 -14.89
N GLY A 99 15.66 10.91 -14.14
CA GLY A 99 15.84 11.10 -12.71
C GLY A 99 15.69 9.80 -11.92
N MET A 100 16.36 9.73 -10.77
CA MET A 100 16.31 8.58 -9.88
C MET A 100 16.41 9.02 -8.42
N VAL A 101 15.72 8.31 -7.53
CA VAL A 101 15.83 8.47 -6.08
C VAL A 101 15.80 7.11 -5.39
N THR A 102 16.63 6.91 -4.37
CA THR A 102 16.63 5.70 -3.55
C THR A 102 16.00 5.99 -2.20
N LEU A 103 14.86 5.35 -1.92
CA LEU A 103 14.17 5.39 -0.64
C LEU A 103 14.74 4.34 0.31
N LYS A 104 14.91 4.73 1.57
CA LYS A 104 15.39 3.92 2.70
C LYS A 104 14.25 3.65 3.69
N PRO A 105 14.43 2.72 4.65
CA PRO A 105 13.39 2.40 5.63
C PRO A 105 12.88 3.64 6.37
N GLY A 106 11.56 3.77 6.47
CA GLY A 106 10.88 4.94 7.04
C GLY A 106 10.62 6.09 6.08
N GLN A 107 11.16 6.06 4.85
CA GLN A 107 10.85 7.06 3.82
C GLN A 107 9.67 6.61 2.96
N ALA A 108 8.90 7.59 2.49
CA ALA A 108 7.72 7.37 1.68
C ALA A 108 7.75 8.11 0.35
N ALA A 109 7.18 7.49 -0.68
CA ALA A 109 6.84 8.15 -1.93
C ALA A 109 5.37 8.58 -1.89
N LEU A 110 5.11 9.83 -2.28
CA LEU A 110 3.77 10.38 -2.46
C LEU A 110 3.54 10.58 -3.94
N ILE A 111 2.62 9.83 -4.54
CA ILE A 111 2.51 9.70 -6.00
C ILE A 111 1.09 10.06 -6.41
N THR A 112 0.97 11.13 -7.19
CA THR A 112 -0.30 11.52 -7.80
C THR A 112 -0.67 10.57 -8.94
N GLY A 113 -1.97 10.33 -9.15
CA GLY A 113 -2.46 9.56 -10.27
C GLY A 113 -1.91 10.07 -11.62
N GLY A 114 -1.52 9.16 -12.50
CA GLY A 114 -0.95 9.45 -13.82
C GLY A 114 0.57 9.66 -13.85
N SER A 115 1.24 9.79 -12.70
CA SER A 115 2.70 9.92 -12.64
C SER A 115 3.39 8.59 -12.92
N PHE A 116 4.26 8.55 -13.93
CA PHE A 116 5.01 7.35 -14.32
C PHE A 116 6.26 7.15 -13.48
N TYR A 117 6.51 5.90 -13.09
CA TYR A 117 7.70 5.50 -12.35
C TYR A 117 8.01 4.01 -12.58
N GLN A 118 9.23 3.63 -12.22
CA GLN A 118 9.67 2.24 -12.11
C GLN A 118 10.31 2.04 -10.74
N LEU A 119 10.06 0.89 -10.11
CA LEU A 119 10.67 0.48 -8.86
C LEU A 119 11.65 -0.66 -9.10
N GLU A 120 12.84 -0.55 -8.51
CA GLU A 120 13.87 -1.57 -8.51
C GLU A 120 14.44 -1.75 -7.11
N ASN A 121 14.68 -2.99 -6.72
CA ASN A 121 15.49 -3.30 -5.56
C ASN A 121 16.96 -3.40 -5.99
N THR A 122 17.72 -2.32 -5.86
CA THR A 122 19.16 -2.24 -6.17
C THR A 122 20.05 -2.71 -5.02
N GLY A 123 19.48 -3.01 -3.86
CA GLY A 123 20.23 -3.46 -2.69
C GLY A 123 20.56 -4.95 -2.73
N ASP A 124 21.42 -5.37 -1.81
CA ASP A 124 21.87 -6.77 -1.69
C ASP A 124 20.87 -7.67 -0.95
N GLY A 125 19.90 -7.07 -0.26
CA GLY A 125 18.88 -7.75 0.55
C GLY A 125 17.46 -7.61 -0.03
N PRO A 126 16.45 -8.23 0.60
CA PRO A 126 15.08 -8.02 0.19
C PRO A 126 14.63 -6.59 0.44
N MET A 127 13.79 -6.08 -0.45
CA MET A 127 13.05 -4.84 -0.25
C MET A 127 11.62 -5.17 0.14
N ILE A 128 11.19 -4.65 1.29
CA ILE A 128 9.81 -4.78 1.80
C ILE A 128 9.20 -3.39 1.94
N MET A 129 8.01 -3.19 1.39
CA MET A 129 7.27 -1.94 1.52
C MET A 129 5.79 -2.17 1.76
N MET A 130 5.16 -1.21 2.44
CA MET A 130 3.71 -1.09 2.51
C MET A 130 3.27 -0.02 1.52
N GLY A 131 2.34 -0.35 0.64
CA GLY A 131 1.71 0.62 -0.25
C GLY A 131 0.21 0.66 -0.06
N ASN A 132 -0.38 1.79 -0.43
CA ASN A 132 -1.82 1.97 -0.45
C ASN A 132 -2.24 2.95 -1.55
N ARG A 133 -3.50 2.82 -1.97
CA ARG A 133 -4.11 3.64 -3.01
C ARG A 133 -5.55 3.94 -2.66
N SER A 134 -6.05 5.06 -3.17
CA SER A 134 -7.47 5.40 -3.08
C SER A 134 -8.32 4.47 -3.95
N GLY A 135 -9.52 4.14 -3.48
CA GLY A 135 -10.45 3.23 -4.15
C GLY A 135 -10.14 1.73 -3.96
N PRO A 136 -11.00 0.86 -4.51
CA PRO A 136 -10.85 -0.59 -4.42
C PRO A 136 -9.83 -1.12 -5.45
N ALA A 137 -9.12 -2.19 -5.12
CA ALA A 137 -8.06 -2.77 -5.96
C ALA A 137 -8.55 -3.17 -7.37
N GLU A 138 -9.83 -3.53 -7.51
CA GLU A 138 -10.48 -3.95 -8.74
C GLU A 138 -10.65 -2.81 -9.75
N LYS A 139 -10.67 -1.56 -9.28
CA LYS A 139 -10.83 -0.37 -10.13
C LYS A 139 -9.51 0.31 -10.48
N ILE A 140 -8.40 -0.23 -10.01
CA ILE A 140 -7.06 0.29 -10.32
C ILE A 140 -6.63 -0.17 -11.70
N GLN A 141 -6.22 0.81 -12.50
CA GLN A 141 -5.58 0.60 -13.77
C GLN A 141 -4.06 0.65 -13.58
N ILE A 142 -3.35 -0.15 -14.37
CA ILE A 142 -1.89 -0.11 -14.43
C ILE A 142 -1.55 0.22 -15.87
N ILE A 143 -1.17 1.47 -16.12
CA ILE A 143 -0.99 1.97 -17.48
C ILE A 143 0.50 1.85 -17.82
N ASP A 144 0.80 1.06 -18.85
CA ASP A 144 2.16 0.90 -19.35
C ASP A 144 2.67 2.19 -20.02
N TYR A 145 3.93 2.53 -19.79
CA TYR A 145 4.52 3.78 -20.29
C TYR A 145 4.67 3.83 -21.80
N VAL A 146 5.06 2.73 -22.43
CA VAL A 146 5.32 2.71 -23.88
C VAL A 146 4.00 2.75 -24.64
N THR A 147 3.06 1.91 -24.23
CA THR A 147 1.88 1.63 -25.01
C THR A 147 0.64 2.38 -24.56
N ARG A 148 0.67 3.00 -23.39
CA ARG A 148 -0.41 3.82 -22.82
C ARG A 148 -1.73 3.08 -22.66
N LYS A 149 -1.68 1.75 -22.56
CA LYS A 149 -2.84 0.90 -22.32
C LYS A 149 -2.78 0.30 -20.93
N ASP A 150 -3.95 -0.02 -20.38
CA ASP A 150 -4.05 -0.79 -19.15
C ASP A 150 -3.52 -2.21 -19.38
N ILE A 151 -2.52 -2.60 -18.59
CA ILE A 151 -1.85 -3.90 -18.65
C ILE A 151 -2.86 -5.02 -18.35
N ARG A 152 -3.84 -4.81 -17.46
CA ARG A 152 -4.83 -5.84 -17.10
C ARG A 152 -5.77 -6.20 -18.25
N GLN A 153 -6.12 -5.21 -19.08
CA GLN A 153 -7.01 -5.44 -20.22
C GLN A 153 -6.32 -6.23 -21.33
N ARG A 154 -4.99 -6.12 -21.46
CA ARG A 154 -4.21 -6.91 -22.43
C ARG A 154 -4.22 -8.40 -22.12
N VAL A 155 -3.90 -8.74 -20.87
CA VAL A 155 -3.87 -10.15 -20.41
C VAL A 155 -5.23 -10.82 -20.60
N GLN A 156 -6.32 -10.07 -20.37
CA GLN A 156 -7.67 -10.59 -20.62
C GLN A 156 -7.97 -10.77 -22.11
N SER A 157 -7.58 -9.82 -22.96
CA SER A 157 -7.78 -9.91 -24.42
C SER A 157 -6.96 -11.03 -25.07
N GLU A 158 -5.73 -11.25 -24.62
CA GLU A 158 -4.84 -12.30 -25.12
C GLU A 158 -5.29 -13.69 -24.66
N ALA A 159 -5.85 -13.82 -23.45
CA ALA A 159 -6.42 -15.08 -22.97
C ALA A 159 -7.76 -15.45 -23.63
N SER A 160 -8.46 -14.47 -24.24
CA SER A 160 -9.75 -14.67 -24.89
C SER A 160 -9.69 -14.93 -26.39
N ASN A 161 -8.49 -14.91 -26.99
CA ASN A 161 -8.29 -15.15 -28.41
C ASN A 161 -7.50 -16.46 -28.60
N PRO A 162 -8.16 -17.62 -28.77
CA PRO A 162 -7.50 -18.91 -28.98
C PRO A 162 -6.78 -19.00 -30.34
#